data_AF-A0A920AWC0-F1
#
_entry.id   AF-A0A920AWC0-F1
#
_cell.length_a   1.000
_cell.length_b   1.000
_cell.length_c   1.000
_cell.angle_alpha   90.00
_cell.angle_beta   90.00
_cell.angle_gamma   90.00
#
_symmetry.space_group_name_H-M   'P 1'
#
loop_
_entity.id
_entity.type
_entity.pdbx_description
1 polymer ?
#
loop_
_entity_poly.entity_id
_entity_poly.type
_entity_poly.pdbx_seq_one_letter_code
_entity_poly.pdbx_strand_id
1 'polypeptide(L)' 'MKFVEEIKINYNKSRLIVGKIVELNVDDNLITNDGFINLSGAKIATISGCDGYSFPKSNSRKGYQKPQKS' A
#
# COMPACT_ATOMS: atom_id res chain seq x y z
N MET A 1 -10.46 -9.90 5.77
CA MET A 1 -10.18 -10.33 4.38
C MET A 1 -11.02 -11.56 4.08
N LYS A 2 -11.52 -11.73 2.85
CA LYS A 2 -12.15 -12.97 2.38
C LYS A 2 -11.30 -13.58 1.26
N PHE A 3 -10.94 -14.86 1.37
CA PHE A 3 -10.19 -15.58 0.34
C PHE A 3 -11.00 -15.64 -0.97
N VAL A 4 -10.31 -15.48 -2.11
CA VAL A 4 -10.89 -15.60 -3.46
C VAL A 4 -10.26 -16.77 -4.19
N GLU A 5 -8.94 -16.75 -4.38
CA GLU A 5 -8.22 -17.83 -5.06
C GLU A 5 -6.72 -17.84 -4.71
N GLU A 6 -6.06 -18.94 -5.06
CA GLU A 6 -4.60 -19.10 -5.00
C GLU A 6 -4.08 -19.49 -6.39
N ILE A 7 -3.08 -18.77 -6.87
CA ILE A 7 -2.38 -19.08 -8.11
C ILE A 7 -0.95 -19.53 -7.77
N LYS A 8 -0.63 -20.79 -8.05
CA LYS A 8 0.74 -21.32 -7.90
C LYS A 8 1.61 -20.93 -9.08
N ILE A 9 2.76 -20.33 -8.80
CA ILE A 9 3.76 -20.01 -9.82
C ILE A 9 4.81 -21.13 -9.81
N ASN A 10 4.66 -22.08 -10.73
CA ASN A 10 5.48 -23.30 -10.75
C ASN A 10 6.99 -23.01 -10.87
N TYR A 11 7.36 -21.97 -11.62
CA TYR A 11 8.76 -21.64 -11.91
C TYR A 11 9.58 -21.35 -10.63
N ASN A 12 9.03 -20.59 -9.69
CA ASN A 12 9.72 -20.18 -8.46
C ASN A 12 9.06 -20.70 -7.17
N LYS A 13 8.07 -21.60 -7.31
CA LYS A 13 7.33 -22.23 -6.21
C LYS A 13 6.61 -21.23 -5.29
N SER A 14 6.38 -20.00 -5.74
CA SER A 14 5.61 -19.00 -4.99
C SER A 14 4.10 -19.16 -5.22
N ARG A 15 3.32 -18.45 -4.41
CA ARG A 15 1.86 -18.45 -4.46
C ARG A 15 1.37 -17.02 -4.45
N LEU A 16 0.56 -16.65 -5.44
CA LEU A 16 -0.18 -15.40 -5.44
C LEU A 16 -1.54 -15.67 -4.80
N ILE A 17 -1.78 -15.06 -3.63
CA ILE A 17 -3.06 -15.16 -2.92
C ILE A 17 -3.92 -13.96 -3.28
N VAL A 18 -5.11 -14.21 -3.81
CA VAL A 18 -6.10 -13.17 -4.11
C VAL A 18 -7.13 -13.15 -2.99
N GLY A 19 -7.29 -11.99 -2.36
CA GLY A 19 -8.24 -11.77 -1.27
C GLY A 19 -9.06 -10.51 -1.50
N LYS A 20 -10.34 -10.56 -1.13
CA LYS A 20 -11.23 -9.40 -1.07
C LYS A 20 -11.06 -8.69 0.28
N ILE A 21 -10.78 -7.39 0.25
CA ILE A 21 -10.83 -6.53 1.44
C ILE A 21 -12.30 -6.46 1.91
N VAL A 22 -12.52 -6.71 3.20
CA VAL A 22 -13.87 -6.71 3.81
C VAL A 22 -14.04 -5.50 4.74
N GLU A 23 -12.98 -5.17 5.46
CA GLU A 23 -12.95 -4.09 6.44
C GLU A 23 -11.50 -3.60 6.56
N LEU A 24 -11.35 -2.32 6.89
CA LEU A 24 -10.08 -1.69 7.27
C LEU A 24 -10.27 -1.09 8.66
N ASN A 25 -9.46 -1.53 9.62
CA ASN A 25 -9.40 -0.92 10.95
C ASN A 25 -8.19 0.02 10.98
N VAL A 26 -8.45 1.33 11.02
CA VAL A 26 -7.44 2.39 10.92
C VAL A 26 -7.84 3.47 11.92
N ASP A 27 -6.85 4.09 12.57
CA ASP A 27 -7.09 5.30 13.37
C ASP A 27 -7.58 6.43 12.47
N ASP A 28 -8.78 6.95 12.73
CA ASP A 28 -9.42 8.01 11.94
C ASP A 28 -8.53 9.26 11.81
N ASN A 29 -7.66 9.53 12.79
CA ASN A 29 -6.73 10.66 12.74
C ASN A 29 -5.67 10.53 11.64
N LEU A 30 -5.46 9.33 11.10
CA LEU A 30 -4.53 9.08 10.00
C LEU A 30 -5.18 9.30 8.64
N ILE A 31 -6.52 9.41 8.57
CA ILE A 31 -7.28 9.55 7.34
C ILE A 31 -7.50 11.04 7.08
N THR A 32 -6.98 11.54 5.97
CA THR A 32 -7.21 12.93 5.55
C THR A 32 -8.63 13.09 4.98
N ASN A 33 -9.09 14.33 4.88
CA ASN A 33 -10.46 14.65 4.40
C ASN A 33 -10.78 14.11 2.99
N ASP A 34 -9.78 13.81 2.17
CA ASP A 34 -9.92 13.20 0.85
C ASP A 34 -9.75 11.66 0.84
N GLY A 35 -9.72 11.05 2.02
CA GLY A 35 -9.61 9.60 2.22
C GLY A 35 -8.18 9.05 2.13
N PHE A 36 -7.15 9.90 2.03
CA PHE A 36 -5.77 9.45 1.99
C PHE A 36 -5.26 9.07 3.39
N ILE A 37 -4.64 7.90 3.52
CA ILE A 37 -4.09 7.42 4.80
C ILE A 37 -2.63 7.86 4.93
N ASN A 38 -2.32 8.68 5.94
CA ASN A 38 -0.98 9.23 6.16
C ASN A 38 -0.04 8.22 6.87
N LEU A 39 0.54 7.32 6.09
CA LEU A 39 1.46 6.29 6.60
C LEU A 39 2.78 6.83 7.17
N SER A 40 3.27 7.99 6.66
CA SER A 40 4.48 8.62 7.21
C SER A 40 4.22 9.20 8.60
N GLY A 41 3.05 9.83 8.79
CA GLY A 41 2.62 10.31 10.11
C GLY A 41 2.44 9.18 11.11
N ALA A 42 1.92 8.03 10.64
CA ALA A 42 1.80 6.81 11.42
C ALA A 42 3.12 6.05 11.66
N LYS A 43 4.25 6.52 11.10
CA LYS A 43 5.56 5.84 11.17
C LYS A 43 5.51 4.38 10.72
N ILE A 44 4.81 4.10 9.63
CA ILE A 44 4.80 2.76 9.03
C ILE A 44 6.14 2.48 8.37
N ALA A 45 6.73 1.31 8.67
CA ALA A 45 8.00 0.89 8.10
C ALA A 45 7.86 0.43 6.64
N THR A 46 8.84 0.74 5.81
CA THR A 46 9.06 0.17 4.49
C THR A 46 10.26 -0.77 4.51
N ILE A 47 10.21 -1.83 3.70
CA ILE A 47 11.25 -2.86 3.63
C ILE A 47 12.08 -2.66 2.35
N SER A 48 13.40 -2.78 2.47
CA SER A 48 14.37 -2.75 1.37
C SER A 48 15.28 -3.98 1.47
N GLY A 49 15.22 -4.87 0.48
CA GLY A 49 15.94 -6.14 0.54
C GLY A 49 15.34 -7.09 1.57
N CYS A 50 16.19 -7.90 2.21
CA CYS A 50 15.74 -8.93 3.16
C CYS A 50 15.71 -8.44 4.62
N ASP A 51 16.51 -7.43 4.97
CA ASP A 51 16.75 -6.99 6.35
C ASP A 51 16.84 -5.46 6.51
N GLY A 52 16.71 -4.69 5.43
CA GLY A 52 16.66 -3.24 5.49
C GLY A 52 15.26 -2.73 5.81
N TYR A 53 15.15 -1.86 6.82
CA TYR A 53 13.91 -1.17 7.17
C TYR A 53 14.12 0.34 7.16
N SER A 54 13.13 1.09 6.72
CA SER A 54 13.15 2.55 6.69
C SER A 54 11.79 3.13 7.05
N PHE A 55 11.79 4.36 7.58
CA PHE A 55 10.57 5.08 7.93
C PHE A 55 10.49 6.36 7.09
N PRO A 56 9.49 6.51 6.21
CA PRO A 56 9.31 7.72 5.43
C PRO A 56 9.11 8.94 6.36
N LYS A 57 9.94 9.98 6.19
CA LYS A 57 9.87 11.20 7.01
C LYS A 57 8.69 12.10 6.62
N SER A 58 8.26 12.06 5.37
CA SER A 58 7.17 12.88 4.84
C SER A 58 6.59 12.28 3.56
N ASN A 59 5.42 12.77 3.18
CA ASN A 59 4.75 12.43 1.92
C ASN A 59 4.73 13.65 1.00
N SER A 60 5.17 13.49 -0.25
CA SER A 60 4.98 14.48 -1.32
C SER A 60 3.92 13.97 -2.29
N ARG A 61 2.70 14.51 -2.22
CA ARG A 61 1.61 14.15 -3.14
C ARG A 61 1.68 15.02 -4.39
N LYS A 62 1.91 14.40 -5.55
CA LYS A 62 1.81 15.06 -6.85
C LYS A 62 0.38 14.93 -7.35
N GLY A 63 -0.18 16.02 -7.89
CA GLY A 63 -1.52 16.01 -8.49
C GLY A 63 -1.59 15.10 -9.71
N TYR A 64 -2.81 14.76 -10.13
CA TYR A 64 -3.02 13.98 -11.35
C TYR A 64 -2.43 14.71 -12.56
N GLN A 65 -1.39 14.11 -13.15
CA GLN A 65 -0.72 14.68 -14.30
C GLN A 65 -1.56 14.43 -15.54
N LYS A 66 -2.04 15.50 -16.18
CA LYS A 66 -2.64 15.45 -17.52
C LYS A 66 -1.57 15.80 -18.54
N PRO A 67 -1.53 15.15 -19.72
CA PRO A 67 -0.75 15.65 -20.85
C PRO A 67 -1.10 17.12 -21.08
N GLN A 68 -0.12 17.96 -21.40
CA GLN A 68 -0.43 19.30 -21.89
C GLN A 68 -1.30 19.10 -23.14
N LYS A 69 -2.45 19.79 -23.22
CA LYS A 69 -3.21 19.82 -24.46
C LYS A 69 -2.25 20.29 -25.55
N SER A 70 -2.10 19.48 -26.60
CA SER A 70 -1.48 19.93 -27.86
C SER A 70 -2.23 21.15 -28.38
#